data_AF-A0A950YX06-F1
#
_entry.id   AF-A0A950YX06-F1
#
_cell.length_a   1.000
_cell.length_b   1.000
_cell.length_c   1.000
_cell.angle_alpha   90.00
_cell.angle_beta   90.00
_cell.angle_gamma   90.00
#
_symmetry.space_group_name_H-M   'P 1'
#
loop_
_entity.id
_entity.type
_entity.pdbx_description
1 polymer ?
#
loop_
_entity_poly.entity_id
_entity_poly.type
_entity_poly.pdbx_seq_one_letter_code
_entity_poly.pdbx_strand_id
1 'polypeptide(L)'
;MGAVLREELRRPASGAQAHRSTPQPVIEGISKEDDQFLEELERANVQFFLDQADPETGLVKDRCNVRGVDETVVASLAATGFGLTALCIGHKRGYLSIGQAHLRVITALHFLRDKMPRHRGFFYHFANLRTGERVWESEVSSIDTAILLCGVMTCRQYFRHTEITGLARDIFSGVEWRWLSEDTTLLPHGWSPETGFLPYRWDDYSELMMIYLFGLGSSSHPLPAEA
;
A
#
# COMPACT_ATOMS: atom_id res chain seq x y z
N MET A 1 -83.81 -10.68 10.56
CA MET A 1 -83.78 -9.43 11.36
C MET A 1 -82.35 -9.17 11.78
N GLY A 2 -81.82 -7.97 11.53
CA GLY A 2 -80.63 -7.45 12.21
C GLY A 2 -79.32 -7.51 11.42
N ALA A 3 -79.14 -6.54 10.52
CA ALA A 3 -77.82 -6.13 10.06
C ALA A 3 -77.10 -5.35 11.17
N VAL A 4 -75.78 -5.52 11.32
CA VAL A 4 -74.91 -4.53 11.96
C VAL A 4 -73.65 -4.35 11.11
N LEU A 5 -73.42 -3.09 10.77
CA LEU A 5 -72.39 -2.53 9.90
C LEU A 5 -70.96 -2.84 10.36
N ARG A 6 -70.04 -2.97 9.39
CA ARG A 6 -68.69 -2.42 9.52
C ARG A 6 -68.36 -1.56 8.30
N GLU A 7 -67.98 -0.34 8.62
CA GLU A 7 -67.74 0.82 7.79
C GLU A 7 -66.44 0.68 6.99
N GLU A 8 -66.50 1.02 5.70
CA GLU A 8 -65.39 1.04 4.77
C GLU A 8 -64.43 2.22 5.07
N LEU A 9 -63.17 1.93 5.38
CA LEU A 9 -62.07 2.89 5.25
C LEU A 9 -61.42 2.71 3.87
N ARG A 10 -61.94 3.41 2.86
CA ARG A 10 -61.27 3.57 1.56
C ARG A 10 -59.98 4.38 1.75
N ARG A 11 -58.82 3.75 1.53
CA ARG A 11 -57.56 4.46 1.29
C ARG A 11 -57.59 5.10 -0.12
N PRO A 12 -57.15 6.36 -0.31
CA PRO A 12 -57.04 6.93 -1.64
C PRO A 12 -55.88 6.27 -2.39
N ALA A 13 -56.08 6.04 -3.69
CA ALA A 13 -55.03 5.56 -4.59
C ALA A 13 -53.88 6.59 -4.65
N SER A 14 -52.67 6.16 -4.32
CA SER A 14 -51.44 6.92 -4.48
C SER A 14 -51.21 7.18 -5.97
N GLY A 15 -51.21 8.46 -6.35
CA GLY A 15 -50.87 8.90 -7.70
C GLY A 15 -49.41 8.57 -8.02
N ALA A 16 -49.20 7.95 -9.18
CA ALA A 16 -47.87 7.71 -9.72
C ALA A 16 -47.14 9.04 -9.92
N GLN A 17 -46.15 9.34 -9.06
CA GLN A 17 -45.19 10.41 -9.32
C GLN A 17 -44.31 9.97 -10.48
N ALA A 18 -44.42 10.66 -11.61
CA ALA A 18 -43.47 10.55 -12.70
C ALA A 18 -42.06 10.87 -12.17
N HIS A 19 -41.19 9.86 -12.17
CA HIS A 19 -39.79 10.00 -11.84
C HIS A 19 -39.18 10.98 -12.86
N ARG A 20 -38.92 12.22 -12.45
CA ARG A 20 -38.12 13.13 -13.27
C ARG A 20 -36.73 12.52 -13.37
N SER A 21 -36.36 12.07 -14.56
CA SER A 21 -34.99 11.68 -14.88
C SER A 21 -34.09 12.89 -14.67
N THR A 22 -33.25 12.84 -13.64
CA THR A 22 -32.17 13.80 -13.44
C THR A 22 -31.26 13.75 -14.67
N PRO A 23 -30.92 14.88 -15.32
CA PRO A 23 -29.90 14.87 -16.36
C PRO A 23 -28.62 14.29 -15.80
N GLN A 24 -28.09 13.25 -16.44
CA GLN A 24 -26.75 12.77 -16.08
C GLN A 24 -25.76 13.91 -16.33
N PRO A 25 -24.83 14.16 -15.39
CA PRO A 25 -23.78 15.13 -15.64
C PRO A 25 -23.04 14.72 -16.91
N VAL A 26 -22.97 15.64 -17.87
CA VAL A 26 -22.08 15.49 -19.02
C VAL A 26 -20.68 15.50 -18.42
N ILE A 27 -20.01 14.35 -18.43
CA ILE A 27 -18.58 14.30 -18.14
C ILE A 27 -17.91 14.96 -19.34
N GLU A 28 -17.64 16.26 -19.24
CA GLU A 28 -16.73 16.92 -20.17
C GLU A 28 -15.41 16.16 -20.10
N GLY A 29 -14.87 15.79 -21.27
CA GLY A 29 -13.57 15.13 -21.34
C GLY A 29 -12.50 16.01 -20.67
N ILE A 30 -11.42 15.38 -20.19
CA ILE A 30 -10.29 16.10 -19.60
C ILE A 30 -9.77 17.13 -20.60
N SER A 31 -9.70 18.39 -20.18
CA SER A 31 -9.20 19.48 -21.04
C SER A 31 -7.69 19.35 -21.26
N LYS A 32 -7.14 20.07 -22.24
CA LYS A 32 -5.68 20.06 -22.46
C LYS A 32 -4.93 20.66 -21.28
N GLU A 33 -5.55 21.66 -20.64
CA GLU A 33 -5.05 22.32 -19.45
C GLU A 33 -5.04 21.37 -18.26
N ASP A 34 -6.11 20.59 -18.07
CA ASP A 34 -6.16 19.56 -17.02
C ASP A 34 -5.13 18.45 -17.29
N ASP A 35 -5.00 18.00 -18.54
CA ASP A 35 -4.00 17.00 -18.93
C ASP A 35 -2.57 17.48 -18.61
N GLN A 36 -2.25 18.74 -18.93
CA GLN A 36 -0.96 19.33 -18.62
C GLN A 36 -0.74 19.44 -17.10
N PHE A 37 -1.75 19.87 -16.36
CA PHE A 37 -1.67 19.95 -14.90
C PHE A 37 -1.44 18.57 -14.26
N LEU A 38 -2.14 17.54 -14.74
CA LEU A 38 -1.96 16.16 -14.28
C LEU A 38 -0.56 15.61 -14.58
N GLU A 39 0.00 15.94 -15.74
CA GLU A 39 1.38 15.59 -16.12
C GLU A 39 2.42 16.26 -15.17
N GLU A 40 2.25 17.55 -14.89
CA GLU A 40 3.13 18.28 -13.96
C GLU A 40 3.02 17.75 -12.53
N LEU A 41 1.79 17.46 -12.07
CA LEU A 41 1.52 16.88 -10.76
C LEU A 41 2.15 15.49 -10.62
N GLU A 42 1.99 14.61 -11.62
CA GLU A 42 2.58 13.28 -11.61
C GLU A 42 4.11 13.34 -11.58
N ARG A 43 4.72 14.22 -12.39
CA ARG A 43 6.17 14.44 -12.40
C ARG A 43 6.69 14.93 -11.06
N ALA A 44 6.02 15.89 -10.43
CA ALA A 44 6.39 16.39 -9.11
C ALA A 44 6.30 15.29 -8.04
N ASN A 45 5.27 14.43 -8.08
CA ASN A 45 5.13 13.31 -7.16
C ASN A 45 6.23 12.24 -7.36
N VAL A 46 6.60 11.94 -8.60
CA VAL A 46 7.75 11.05 -8.87
C VAL A 46 9.05 11.68 -8.36
N GLN A 47 9.23 12.99 -8.54
CA GLN A 47 10.41 13.72 -8.10
C GLN A 47 10.62 13.62 -6.57
N PHE A 48 9.54 13.65 -5.78
CA PHE A 48 9.63 13.41 -4.33
C PHE A 48 10.36 12.09 -4.02
N PHE A 49 9.98 10.99 -4.66
CA PHE A 49 10.61 9.69 -4.40
C PHE A 49 12.06 9.61 -4.92
N LEU A 50 12.43 10.42 -5.91
CA LEU A 50 13.81 10.48 -6.40
C LEU A 50 14.72 11.25 -5.44
N ASP A 51 14.20 12.32 -4.86
CA ASP A 51 14.95 13.25 -4.00
C ASP A 51 14.98 12.79 -2.55
N GLN A 52 13.91 12.13 -2.08
CA GLN A 52 13.77 11.69 -0.68
C GLN A 52 14.12 10.21 -0.47
N ALA A 53 14.54 9.50 -1.51
CA ALA A 53 15.16 8.18 -1.37
C ALA A 53 16.67 8.31 -1.17
N ASP A 54 17.20 7.56 -0.22
CA ASP A 54 18.64 7.44 -0.07
C ASP A 54 19.24 6.66 -1.27
N PRO A 55 20.32 7.15 -1.91
CA PRO A 55 20.87 6.53 -3.10
C PRO A 55 21.61 5.21 -2.83
N GLU A 56 22.01 4.93 -1.60
CA GLU A 56 22.75 3.72 -1.22
C GLU A 56 21.82 2.62 -0.69
N THR A 57 20.74 2.98 0.01
CA THR A 57 19.78 2.03 0.56
C THR A 57 18.51 1.89 -0.26
N GLY A 58 18.14 2.93 -1.01
CA GLY A 58 16.85 3.03 -1.70
C GLY A 58 15.64 3.23 -0.78
N LEU A 59 15.85 3.36 0.54
CA LEU A 59 14.80 3.66 1.49
C LEU A 59 14.29 5.10 1.31
N VAL A 60 12.98 5.30 1.45
CA VAL A 60 12.34 6.61 1.29
C VAL A 60 12.02 7.21 2.67
N LYS A 61 12.36 8.48 2.86
CA LYS A 61 12.00 9.22 4.08
C LYS A 61 10.51 9.14 4.39
N ASP A 62 10.17 9.05 5.67
CA ASP A 62 8.79 9.15 6.15
C ASP A 62 8.17 10.52 5.83
N ARG A 63 8.97 11.58 5.97
CA ARG A 63 8.56 12.97 5.72
C ARG A 63 9.76 13.81 5.30
N CYS A 64 9.51 14.94 4.64
CA CYS A 64 10.53 15.96 4.38
C CYS A 64 10.04 17.35 4.80
N ASN A 65 10.93 18.15 5.40
CA ASN A 65 10.63 19.54 5.72
C ASN A 65 11.04 20.47 4.57
N VAL A 66 10.07 21.17 3.99
CA VAL A 66 10.31 22.15 2.91
C VAL A 66 10.42 23.60 3.40
N ARG A 67 10.23 23.84 4.71
CA ARG A 67 10.23 25.18 5.32
C ARG A 67 11.56 25.52 6.01
N GLY A 68 12.54 24.62 6.00
CA GLY A 68 13.83 24.79 6.67
C GLY A 68 14.80 23.67 6.32
N VAL A 69 15.87 23.54 7.12
CA VAL A 69 16.81 22.42 7.00
C VAL A 69 16.08 21.14 7.41
N ASP A 70 16.10 20.14 6.52
CA ASP A 70 15.51 18.83 6.80
C ASP A 70 16.55 17.89 7.42
N GLU A 71 16.40 17.65 8.72
CA GLU A 71 17.24 16.73 9.51
C GLU A 71 16.62 15.33 9.62
N THR A 72 15.56 15.03 8.86
CA THR A 72 14.89 13.74 8.92
C THR A 72 15.80 12.60 8.47
N VAL A 73 16.09 11.69 9.39
CA VAL A 73 16.88 10.47 9.17
C VAL A 73 16.03 9.20 9.15
N VAL A 74 14.70 9.34 9.21
CA VAL A 74 13.78 8.20 9.33
C VAL A 74 13.13 7.91 7.99
N ALA A 75 13.24 6.65 7.57
CA ALA A 75 12.53 6.07 6.46
C ALA A 75 11.28 5.32 6.91
N SER A 76 10.28 5.29 6.04
CA SER A 76 9.07 4.46 6.19
C SER A 76 9.08 3.36 5.13
N LEU A 77 8.72 2.13 5.54
CA LEU A 77 8.65 1.02 4.62
C LEU A 77 7.45 1.11 3.67
N ALA A 78 6.34 1.71 4.12
CA ALA A 78 5.23 2.04 3.22
C ALA A 78 5.65 3.07 2.17
N ALA A 79 6.32 4.16 2.57
CA ALA A 79 6.84 5.17 1.64
C ALA A 79 7.82 4.56 0.63
N THR A 80 8.65 3.61 1.09
CA THR A 80 9.59 2.86 0.23
C THR A 80 8.83 2.00 -0.81
N GLY A 81 7.75 1.33 -0.41
CA GLY A 81 6.86 0.61 -1.31
C GLY A 81 6.24 1.48 -2.41
N PHE A 82 5.73 2.65 -2.02
CA PHE A 82 5.23 3.63 -3.00
C PHE A 82 6.35 4.15 -3.90
N GLY A 83 7.55 4.39 -3.36
CA GLY A 83 8.72 4.81 -4.13
C GLY A 83 9.12 3.80 -5.22
N LEU A 84 9.12 2.50 -4.90
CA LEU A 84 9.36 1.44 -5.89
C LEU A 84 8.35 1.50 -7.05
N THR A 85 7.08 1.75 -6.75
CA THR A 85 6.03 1.94 -7.77
C THR A 85 6.26 3.22 -8.57
N ALA A 86 6.63 4.31 -7.91
CA ALA A 86 6.91 5.60 -8.55
C ALA A 86 8.11 5.51 -9.52
N LEU A 87 9.11 4.67 -9.25
CA LEU A 87 10.21 4.43 -10.19
C LEU A 87 9.72 3.75 -11.49
N CYS A 88 8.77 2.82 -11.39
CA CYS A 88 8.15 2.18 -12.56
C CYS A 88 7.35 3.20 -13.37
N ILE A 89 6.57 4.04 -12.69
CA ILE A 89 5.79 5.13 -13.31
C ILE A 89 6.74 6.13 -13.98
N GLY A 90 7.76 6.61 -13.27
CA GLY A 90 8.72 7.58 -13.78
C GLY A 90 9.44 7.10 -15.03
N HIS A 91 9.80 5.81 -15.11
CA HIS A 91 10.30 5.24 -16.36
C HIS A 91 9.22 5.20 -17.45
N LYS A 92 8.02 4.70 -17.16
CA LYS A 92 6.92 4.59 -18.13
C LYS A 92 6.53 5.94 -18.75
N ARG A 93 6.64 7.02 -17.97
CA ARG A 93 6.34 8.40 -18.39
C ARG A 93 7.54 9.14 -18.99
N GLY A 94 8.71 8.52 -19.01
CA GLY A 94 9.94 9.12 -19.57
C GLY A 94 10.59 10.17 -18.68
N TYR A 95 10.27 10.22 -17.38
CA TYR A 95 10.94 11.09 -16.40
C TYR A 95 12.30 10.53 -15.99
N LEU A 96 12.46 9.22 -16.12
CA LEU A 96 13.67 8.47 -15.82
C LEU A 96 14.04 7.60 -17.02
N SER A 97 15.33 7.48 -17.30
CA SER A 97 15.81 6.42 -18.19
C SER A 97 15.65 5.04 -17.54
N ILE A 98 15.56 3.99 -18.36
CA ILE A 98 15.49 2.61 -17.85
C ILE A 98 16.69 2.26 -16.95
N GLY A 99 17.88 2.75 -17.29
CA GLY A 99 19.10 2.51 -16.51
C GLY A 99 19.04 3.12 -15.11
N GLN A 100 18.53 4.35 -14.99
CA GLN A 100 18.33 5.01 -13.69
C GLN A 100 17.28 4.28 -12.85
N ALA A 101 16.16 3.88 -13.46
CA ALA A 101 15.11 3.16 -12.76
C ALA A 101 15.57 1.77 -12.29
N HIS A 102 16.25 1.01 -13.16
CA HIS A 102 16.84 -0.29 -12.82
C HIS A 102 17.82 -0.20 -11.66
N LEU A 103 18.77 0.73 -11.73
CA LEU A 103 19.79 0.90 -10.69
C LEU A 103 19.12 1.15 -9.33
N ARG A 104 18.20 2.10 -9.26
CA ARG A 104 17.51 2.45 -8.01
C ARG A 104 16.70 1.28 -7.44
N VAL A 105 15.97 0.54 -8.30
CA VAL A 105 15.21 -0.64 -7.87
C VAL A 105 16.12 -1.75 -7.37
N ILE A 106 17.18 -2.08 -8.10
CA ILE A 106 18.13 -3.14 -7.71
C ILE A 106 18.80 -2.78 -6.38
N THR A 107 19.24 -1.53 -6.21
CA THR A 107 19.80 -1.03 -4.95
C THR A 107 18.82 -1.24 -3.78
N ALA A 108 17.58 -0.76 -3.93
CA ALA A 108 16.57 -0.89 -2.90
C ALA A 108 16.28 -2.36 -2.56
N LEU A 109 16.10 -3.20 -3.57
CA LEU A 109 15.76 -4.60 -3.36
C LEU A 109 16.90 -5.40 -2.71
N HIS A 110 18.16 -5.16 -3.08
CA HIS A 110 19.30 -5.77 -2.38
C HIS A 110 19.35 -5.34 -0.92
N PHE A 111 19.17 -4.04 -0.64
CA PHE A 111 19.17 -3.54 0.73
C PHE A 111 18.04 -4.17 1.57
N LEU A 112 16.82 -4.23 1.03
CA LEU A 112 15.67 -4.87 1.67
C LEU A 112 15.90 -6.36 1.96
N ARG A 113 16.54 -7.09 1.04
CA ARG A 113 16.79 -8.53 1.22
C ARG A 113 17.92 -8.81 2.20
N ASP A 114 19.04 -8.09 2.06
CA ASP A 114 20.32 -8.47 2.66
C ASP A 114 20.69 -7.66 3.92
N LYS A 115 20.11 -6.47 4.10
CA LYS A 115 20.54 -5.53 5.16
C LYS A 115 19.43 -5.15 6.13
N MET A 116 18.18 -5.07 5.67
CA MET A 116 17.07 -4.67 6.54
C MET A 116 16.84 -5.67 7.67
N PRO A 117 16.80 -5.22 8.94
CA PRO A 117 16.31 -6.02 10.05
C PRO A 117 14.86 -6.44 9.80
N ARG A 118 14.59 -7.74 9.98
CA ARG A 118 13.27 -8.34 9.80
C ARG A 118 12.96 -9.25 10.99
N HIS A 119 11.68 -9.39 11.30
CA HIS A 119 11.20 -10.44 12.19
C HIS A 119 10.25 -11.32 11.40
N ARG A 120 10.56 -12.63 11.29
CA ARG A 120 9.70 -13.58 10.56
C ARG A 120 9.42 -13.14 9.11
N GLY A 121 10.41 -12.47 8.51
CA GLY A 121 10.34 -11.88 7.17
C GLY A 121 9.60 -10.55 7.06
N PHE A 122 8.80 -10.15 8.05
CA PHE A 122 8.14 -8.86 8.07
C PHE A 122 9.12 -7.73 8.44
N PHE A 123 8.81 -6.53 7.95
CA PHE A 123 9.63 -5.34 8.15
C PHE A 123 9.07 -4.47 9.29
N TYR A 124 9.98 -3.76 9.96
CA TYR A 124 9.62 -2.69 10.88
C TYR A 124 8.98 -1.52 10.13
N HIS A 125 8.08 -0.79 10.79
CA HIS A 125 7.43 0.41 10.24
C HIS A 125 8.47 1.49 9.87
N PHE A 126 9.35 1.80 10.83
CA PHE A 126 10.34 2.87 10.71
C PHE A 126 11.76 2.34 10.84
N ALA A 127 12.61 2.85 9.95
CA ALA A 127 14.02 2.50 9.91
C ALA A 127 14.88 3.75 9.75
N ASN A 128 16.14 3.67 10.16
CA ASN A 128 17.12 4.67 9.83
C ASN A 128 17.35 4.64 8.32
N LEU A 129 17.27 5.79 7.68
CA LEU A 129 17.35 5.96 6.23
C LEU A 129 18.63 5.37 5.61
N ARG A 130 19.75 5.42 6.35
CA ARG A 130 21.08 5.00 5.87
C ARG A 130 21.50 3.63 6.36
N THR A 131 21.12 3.25 7.58
CA THR A 131 21.56 1.98 8.18
C THR A 131 20.51 0.88 8.11
N GLY A 132 19.23 1.24 7.93
CA GLY A 132 18.10 0.30 8.00
C GLY A 132 17.73 -0.12 9.42
N GLU A 133 18.47 0.34 10.45
CA GLU A 133 18.19 -0.02 11.84
C GLU A 133 16.81 0.47 12.29
N ARG A 134 16.12 -0.33 13.10
CA ARG A 134 14.82 0.00 13.67
C ARG A 134 14.88 1.33 14.43
N VAL A 135 13.91 2.21 14.20
CA VAL A 135 13.81 3.53 14.86
C VAL A 135 12.53 3.61 15.71
N TRP A 136 12.59 4.38 16.81
CA TRP A 136 11.48 4.71 17.72
C TRP A 136 10.73 3.53 18.32
N GLU A 137 11.43 2.42 18.56
CA GLU A 137 10.79 1.19 19.04
C GLU A 137 9.61 0.77 18.15
N SER A 138 9.64 1.12 16.85
CA SER A 138 8.56 0.79 15.92
C SER A 138 8.30 -0.70 15.87
N GLU A 139 7.05 -1.07 15.69
CA GLU A 139 6.63 -2.44 15.47
C GLU A 139 7.11 -2.98 14.13
N VAL A 140 7.23 -4.30 14.06
CA VAL A 140 7.02 -5.00 12.79
C VAL A 140 5.59 -4.78 12.36
N SER A 141 5.40 -4.16 11.20
CA SER A 141 4.11 -3.68 10.72
C SER A 141 3.60 -4.58 9.59
N SER A 142 2.43 -5.18 9.80
CA SER A 142 1.79 -6.04 8.81
C SER A 142 1.40 -5.27 7.55
N ILE A 143 0.85 -4.06 7.72
CA ILE A 143 0.39 -3.22 6.61
C ILE A 143 1.54 -2.59 5.84
N ASP A 144 2.57 -2.08 6.51
CA ASP A 144 3.69 -1.47 5.80
C ASP A 144 4.50 -2.51 5.04
N THR A 145 4.60 -3.74 5.60
CA THR A 145 5.14 -4.88 4.86
C THR A 145 4.31 -5.17 3.61
N ALA A 146 2.97 -5.19 3.71
CA ALA A 146 2.11 -5.43 2.55
C ALA A 146 2.22 -4.31 1.49
N ILE A 147 2.24 -3.04 1.89
CA ILE A 147 2.43 -1.90 0.99
C ILE A 147 3.79 -1.95 0.32
N LEU A 148 4.85 -2.26 1.07
CA LEU A 148 6.19 -2.48 0.51
C LEU A 148 6.17 -3.57 -0.57
N LEU A 149 5.54 -4.71 -0.27
CA LEU A 149 5.45 -5.83 -1.20
C LEU A 149 4.64 -5.50 -2.46
N CYS A 150 3.62 -4.64 -2.39
CA CYS A 150 2.97 -4.11 -3.59
C CYS A 150 3.97 -3.40 -4.51
N GLY A 151 4.86 -2.57 -3.96
CA GLY A 151 5.94 -1.93 -4.71
C GLY A 151 6.93 -2.93 -5.32
N VAL A 152 7.39 -3.89 -4.50
CA VAL A 152 8.31 -4.95 -4.92
C VAL A 152 7.73 -5.78 -6.08
N MET A 153 6.45 -6.19 -5.97
CA MET A 153 5.77 -6.96 -7.01
C MET A 153 5.52 -6.13 -8.26
N THR A 154 5.22 -4.84 -8.11
CA THR A 154 5.09 -3.93 -9.25
C THR A 154 6.39 -3.86 -10.03
N CYS A 155 7.53 -3.66 -9.36
CA CYS A 155 8.85 -3.69 -10.01
C CYS A 155 9.12 -5.02 -10.72
N ARG A 156 8.84 -6.14 -10.05
CA ARG A 156 9.01 -7.49 -10.64
C ARG A 156 8.22 -7.64 -11.95
N GLN A 157 6.95 -7.26 -11.95
CA GLN A 157 6.08 -7.41 -13.13
C GLN A 157 6.40 -6.41 -14.24
N TYR A 158 6.80 -5.19 -13.87
CA TYR A 158 7.09 -4.12 -14.80
C TYR A 158 8.41 -4.34 -15.55
N PHE A 159 9.51 -4.57 -14.82
CA PHE A 159 10.84 -4.67 -15.43
C PHE A 159 11.13 -6.03 -16.04
N ARG A 160 10.54 -7.12 -15.49
CA ARG A 160 10.78 -8.51 -15.92
C ARG A 160 12.26 -8.87 -16.03
N HIS A 161 13.11 -8.18 -15.26
CA HIS A 161 14.54 -8.41 -15.19
C HIS A 161 14.83 -9.59 -14.26
N THR A 162 15.76 -10.47 -14.63
CA THR A 162 16.05 -11.72 -13.90
C THR A 162 16.43 -11.46 -12.45
N GLU A 163 17.28 -10.46 -12.21
CA GLU A 163 17.75 -10.12 -10.86
C GLU A 163 16.65 -9.54 -9.99
N ILE A 164 15.87 -8.57 -10.51
CA ILE A 164 14.72 -7.96 -9.81
C ILE A 164 13.69 -9.05 -9.47
N THR A 165 13.47 -9.99 -10.40
CA THR A 165 12.56 -11.11 -10.20
C THR A 165 13.04 -12.06 -9.10
N GLY A 166 14.34 -12.36 -9.04
CA GLY A 166 14.94 -13.15 -7.98
C GLY A 166 14.81 -12.47 -6.62
N LEU A 167 15.27 -11.23 -6.52
CA LEU A 167 15.18 -10.41 -5.30
C LEU A 167 13.74 -10.30 -4.77
N ALA A 168 12.79 -9.96 -5.64
CA ALA A 168 11.38 -9.85 -5.27
C ALA A 168 10.80 -11.17 -4.76
N ARG A 169 11.19 -12.30 -5.37
CA ARG A 169 10.78 -13.64 -4.91
C ARG A 169 11.36 -13.92 -3.52
N ASP A 170 12.65 -13.66 -3.31
CA ASP A 170 13.33 -13.93 -2.05
C ASP A 170 12.73 -13.10 -0.91
N ILE A 171 12.47 -11.82 -1.15
CA ILE A 171 11.83 -10.91 -0.18
C ILE A 171 10.43 -11.42 0.18
N PHE A 172 9.59 -11.70 -0.81
CA PHE A 172 8.20 -12.11 -0.58
C PHE A 172 8.09 -13.49 0.09
N SER A 173 8.86 -14.47 -0.40
CA SER A 173 8.81 -15.84 0.13
C SER A 173 9.33 -15.96 1.56
N GLY A 174 10.14 -14.99 2.01
CA GLY A 174 10.61 -14.94 3.39
C GLY A 174 9.56 -14.48 4.41
N VAL A 175 8.43 -13.91 3.98
CA VAL A 175 7.38 -13.41 4.89
C VAL A 175 6.53 -14.57 5.41
N GLU A 176 6.56 -14.81 6.72
CA GLU A 176 5.87 -15.92 7.37
C GLU A 176 4.42 -15.56 7.72
N TRP A 177 3.52 -15.45 6.73
CA TRP A 177 2.13 -15.02 6.98
C TRP A 177 1.37 -15.92 7.96
N ARG A 178 1.63 -17.23 7.92
CA ARG A 178 1.05 -18.17 8.90
C ARG A 178 1.37 -17.80 10.36
N TRP A 179 2.58 -17.29 10.62
CA TRP A 179 2.97 -16.82 11.96
C TRP A 179 2.17 -15.59 12.38
N LEU A 180 1.85 -14.69 11.45
CA LEU A 180 0.99 -13.54 11.72
C LEU A 180 -0.42 -13.96 12.20
N SER A 181 -0.91 -15.12 11.74
CA SER A 181 -2.22 -15.68 12.09
C SER A 181 -2.22 -16.73 13.21
N GLU A 182 -1.06 -17.04 13.83
CA GLU A 182 -0.85 -18.31 14.57
C GLU A 182 -1.92 -18.62 15.63
N ASP A 183 -2.46 -17.59 16.32
CA ASP A 183 -3.47 -17.74 17.36
C ASP A 183 -4.74 -16.88 17.13
N THR A 184 -4.99 -16.42 15.89
CA THR A 184 -6.10 -15.51 15.63
C THR A 184 -6.61 -15.56 14.18
N THR A 185 -7.92 -15.39 14.01
CA THR A 185 -8.55 -15.21 12.70
C THR A 185 -8.46 -13.78 12.19
N LEU A 186 -8.30 -12.80 13.10
CA LEU A 186 -8.15 -11.40 12.73
C LEU A 186 -6.68 -11.03 12.82
N LEU A 187 -6.08 -10.60 11.71
CA LEU A 187 -4.64 -10.40 11.69
C LEU A 187 -4.24 -9.22 12.61
N PRO A 188 -3.17 -9.35 13.41
CA PRO A 188 -2.63 -8.27 14.22
C PRO A 188 -2.10 -7.15 13.32
N HIS A 189 -2.19 -5.90 13.80
CA HIS A 189 -1.53 -4.77 13.14
C HIS A 189 -0.02 -4.97 13.05
N GLY A 190 0.56 -5.55 14.09
CA GLY A 190 1.99 -5.78 14.14
C GLY A 190 2.45 -6.54 15.37
N TRP A 191 3.76 -6.60 15.53
CA TRP A 191 4.47 -7.26 16.62
C TRP A 191 5.68 -6.42 17.03
N SER A 192 6.02 -6.38 18.31
CA SER A 192 7.25 -5.75 18.79
C SER A 192 8.06 -6.69 19.69
N PRO A 193 9.40 -6.55 19.72
CA PRO A 193 10.25 -7.29 20.67
C PRO A 193 9.87 -7.07 22.13
N GLU A 194 9.31 -5.91 22.46
CA GLU A 194 9.02 -5.51 23.83
C GLU A 194 7.72 -6.12 24.37
N THR A 195 6.70 -6.28 23.52
CA THR A 195 5.35 -6.68 23.98
C THR A 195 4.75 -7.86 23.21
N GLY A 196 5.40 -8.35 22.17
CA GLY A 196 4.84 -9.37 21.30
C GLY A 196 3.84 -8.80 20.32
N PHE A 197 2.77 -9.55 19.99
CA PHE A 197 1.73 -9.03 19.11
C PHE A 197 1.02 -7.84 19.74
N LEU A 198 0.84 -6.77 18.96
CA LEU A 198 0.07 -5.60 19.38
C LEU A 198 -1.38 -6.00 19.70
N PRO A 199 -2.12 -5.27 20.55
CA PRO A 199 -3.50 -5.61 20.87
C PRO A 199 -4.49 -5.30 19.73
N TYR A 200 -4.09 -4.46 18.76
CA TYR A 200 -4.94 -4.01 17.64
C TYR A 200 -4.99 -5.04 16.51
N ARG A 201 -6.17 -5.17 15.89
CA ARG A 201 -6.50 -6.19 14.91
C ARG A 201 -7.20 -5.54 13.71
N TRP A 202 -7.00 -6.10 12.52
CA TRP A 202 -7.69 -5.65 11.30
C TRP A 202 -9.12 -6.20 11.27
N ASP A 203 -10.02 -5.57 12.03
CA ASP A 203 -11.40 -6.03 12.26
C ASP A 203 -12.48 -5.21 11.54
N ASP A 204 -12.08 -4.10 10.90
CA ASP A 204 -12.93 -3.22 10.09
C ASP A 204 -12.37 -3.04 8.68
N TYR A 205 -13.23 -2.78 7.69
CA TYR A 205 -12.80 -2.53 6.32
C TYR A 205 -11.87 -1.30 6.21
N SER A 206 -10.63 -1.53 5.77
CA SER A 206 -9.57 -0.53 5.65
C SER A 206 -8.58 -0.90 4.53
N GLU A 207 -7.37 -0.34 4.56
CA GLU A 207 -6.23 -0.71 3.71
C GLU A 207 -5.75 -2.18 3.84
N LEU A 208 -6.29 -2.92 4.82
CA LEU A 208 -5.90 -4.29 5.18
C LEU A 208 -5.93 -5.32 4.04
N MET A 209 -6.71 -5.08 2.98
CA MET A 209 -6.95 -6.07 1.91
C MET A 209 -5.65 -6.65 1.34
N MET A 210 -4.61 -5.83 1.23
CA MET A 210 -3.31 -6.25 0.69
C MET A 210 -2.66 -7.33 1.56
N ILE A 211 -2.78 -7.25 2.89
CA ILE A 211 -2.24 -8.22 3.85
C ILE A 211 -2.82 -9.60 3.56
N TYR A 212 -4.15 -9.68 3.46
CA TYR A 212 -4.87 -10.92 3.22
C TYR A 212 -4.59 -11.50 1.84
N LEU A 213 -4.60 -10.68 0.78
CA LEU A 213 -4.31 -11.14 -0.58
C LEU A 213 -2.88 -11.70 -0.70
N PHE A 214 -1.89 -11.05 -0.08
CA PHE A 214 -0.54 -11.57 -0.06
C PHE A 214 -0.40 -12.82 0.79
N GLY A 215 -1.02 -12.83 1.97
CA GLY A 215 -0.96 -13.98 2.86
C GLY A 215 -1.61 -15.22 2.26
N LEU A 216 -2.78 -15.10 1.65
CA LEU A 216 -3.45 -16.20 0.94
C LEU A 216 -2.71 -16.59 -0.35
N GLY A 217 -2.05 -15.63 -1.01
CA GLY A 217 -1.28 -15.85 -2.24
C GLY A 217 0.15 -16.37 -2.01
N SER A 218 0.62 -16.48 -0.76
CA SER A 218 1.97 -16.96 -0.45
C SER A 218 2.08 -18.47 -0.63
N SER A 219 3.10 -18.94 -1.35
CA SER A 219 3.34 -20.38 -1.53
C SER A 219 4.25 -20.99 -0.45
N SER A 220 5.02 -20.18 0.27
CA SER A 220 5.96 -20.64 1.31
C SER A 220 5.32 -20.69 2.69
N HIS A 221 4.58 -19.64 3.05
CA HIS A 221 3.97 -19.49 4.36
C HIS A 221 2.54 -18.93 4.25
N PRO A 222 1.61 -19.63 3.59
CA PRO A 222 0.24 -19.12 3.37
C PRO A 222 -0.52 -18.90 4.68
N LEU A 223 -1.41 -17.90 4.66
CA LEU A 223 -2.49 -17.82 5.64
C LEU A 223 -3.43 -19.04 5.51
N PRO A 224 -4.06 -19.48 6.61
CA PRO A 224 -5.20 -20.40 6.56
C PRO A 224 -6.33 -19.81 5.70
N ALA A 225 -7.15 -20.68 5.09
CA ALA A 225 -8.27 -20.24 4.25
C ALA A 225 -9.39 -19.57 5.07
N GLU A 226 -9.41 -19.84 6.38
CA GLU A 226 -10.37 -19.32 7.36
C GLU A 226 -9.96 -17.97 7.95
N ALA A 227 -8.79 -17.44 7.58
CA ALA A 227 -8.31 -16.12 7.97
C ALA A 227 -9.16 -15.01 7.33
#